data_AF-A0A1G9LKB8-F1
#
_entry.id   AF-A0A1G9LKB8-F1
#
_cell.length_a   1.000
_cell.length_b   1.000
_cell.length_c   1.000
_cell.angle_alpha   90.00
_cell.angle_beta   90.00
_cell.angle_gamma   90.00
#
_symmetry.space_group_name_H-M   'P 1'
#
loop_
_entity.id
_entity.type
_entity.pdbx_description
1 polymer ?
#
loop_
_entity_poly.entity_id
_entity_poly.type
_entity_poly.pdbx_seq_one_letter_code
_entity_poly.pdbx_strand_id
1 'polypeptide(L)'
;MTLELRRICSDPDYAVRKLGAEVGGSLRARLADLDAADYLIDVPIGIDLASSTLTCIPIHILNNHYLIGRADHVKVYGSDTSEAPWDMVSRMKLTHIQEMPR
;
A
#
# COMPACT_ATOMS: atom_id res chain seq x y z
N MET A 1 -2.27 -6.38 -9.46
CA MET A 1 -1.14 -5.61 -9.98
C MET A 1 -1.08 -5.74 -11.49
N THR A 2 -1.01 -4.60 -12.18
CA THR A 2 -0.74 -4.51 -13.62
C THR A 2 0.76 -4.70 -13.90
N LEU A 3 1.14 -4.93 -15.17
CA LEU A 3 2.56 -5.03 -15.56
C LEU A 3 3.32 -3.72 -15.28
N GLU A 4 2.70 -2.57 -15.53
CA GLU A 4 3.31 -1.27 -15.31
C GLU A 4 3.55 -1.00 -13.81
N LEU A 5 2.57 -1.28 -12.95
CA LEU A 5 2.75 -1.15 -11.51
C LEU A 5 3.84 -2.09 -10.99
N ARG A 6 3.87 -3.34 -11.47
CA ARG A 6 4.95 -4.27 -11.11
C ARG A 6 6.31 -3.68 -11.45
N ARG A 7 6.46 -3.11 -12.65
CA ARG A 7 7.72 -2.51 -13.08
C ARG A 7 8.10 -1.31 -12.21
N ILE A 8 7.14 -0.42 -11.92
CA ILE A 8 7.35 0.71 -11.02
C ILE A 8 7.83 0.26 -9.63
N CYS A 9 7.26 -0.82 -9.08
CA CYS A 9 7.66 -1.31 -7.75
C CYS A 9 8.96 -2.12 -7.72
N SER A 10 9.43 -2.65 -8.87
CA SER A 10 10.59 -3.58 -8.91
C SER A 10 11.84 -3.01 -9.58
N ASP A 11 11.71 -1.94 -10.36
CA ASP A 11 12.79 -1.29 -11.09
C ASP A 11 12.93 0.17 -10.60
N PRO A 12 13.89 0.44 -9.69
CA PRO A 12 14.08 1.78 -9.12
C PRO A 12 14.33 2.86 -10.17
N ASP A 13 15.10 2.55 -11.22
CA ASP A 13 15.40 3.51 -12.29
C ASP A 13 14.14 3.83 -13.09
N TYR A 14 13.29 2.84 -13.33
CA TYR A 14 11.99 3.05 -13.94
C TYR A 14 11.05 3.88 -13.06
N ALA A 15 11.04 3.62 -11.75
CA ALA A 15 10.25 4.40 -10.79
C ALA A 15 10.65 5.87 -10.77
N VAL A 16 11.97 6.15 -10.71
CA VAL A 16 12.52 7.51 -10.76
C VAL A 16 12.15 8.22 -12.07
N ARG A 17 12.26 7.53 -13.21
CA ARG A 17 11.88 8.09 -14.51
C ARG A 17 10.39 8.40 -14.63
N LYS A 18 9.53 7.64 -13.95
CA LYS A 18 8.07 7.79 -14.03
C LYS A 18 7.48 8.76 -13.01
N LEU A 19 7.98 8.73 -11.78
CA LEU A 19 7.41 9.45 -10.64
C LEU A 19 8.30 10.59 -10.13
N GLY A 20 9.54 10.69 -10.62
CA GLY A 20 10.56 11.58 -10.09
C GLY A 20 11.39 10.94 -8.98
N ALA A 21 12.58 11.50 -8.74
CA ALA A 21 13.56 10.93 -7.82
C ALA A 21 13.05 10.83 -6.37
N GLU A 22 12.38 11.88 -5.89
CA GLU A 22 11.85 11.92 -4.52
C GLU A 22 10.74 10.89 -4.31
N VAL A 23 9.71 10.88 -5.18
CA VAL A 23 8.58 9.95 -5.07
C VAL A 23 9.04 8.51 -5.30
N GLY A 24 9.92 8.26 -6.27
CA GLY A 24 10.50 6.94 -6.51
C GLY A 24 11.32 6.41 -5.32
N GLY A 25 12.11 7.28 -4.69
CA GLY A 25 12.84 6.97 -3.46
C GLY A 25 11.92 6.63 -2.30
N SER A 26 10.91 7.47 -2.04
CA SER A 26 9.91 7.23 -0.99
C SER A 26 9.07 5.98 -1.25
N LEU A 27 8.73 5.69 -2.52
CA LEU A 27 8.02 4.47 -2.88
C LEU A 27 8.82 3.24 -2.48
N ARG A 28 10.13 3.23 -2.76
CA ARG A 28 11.01 2.12 -2.40
C ARG A 28 11.10 1.93 -0.89
N ALA A 29 11.26 3.03 -0.14
CA ALA A 29 11.25 2.98 1.32
C ALA A 29 9.94 2.38 1.85
N ARG A 30 8.80 2.85 1.30
CA ARG A 30 7.48 2.36 1.70
C ARG A 30 7.26 0.88 1.38
N LEU A 31 7.74 0.41 0.22
CA LEU A 31 7.67 -1.01 -0.13
C LEU A 31 8.52 -1.87 0.83
N ALA A 32 9.66 -1.37 1.30
CA ALA A 32 10.48 -2.06 2.29
C ALA A 32 9.79 -2.11 3.67
N ASP A 33 9.13 -1.01 4.10
CA ASP A 33 8.33 -1.00 5.33
C ASP A 33 7.22 -2.05 5.28
N LEU A 34 6.52 -2.14 4.14
CA LEU A 34 5.44 -3.10 3.91
C LEU A 34 5.93 -4.55 3.88
N ASP A 35 7.13 -4.80 3.36
CA ASP A 35 7.73 -6.14 3.30
C ASP A 35 8.27 -6.60 4.66
N ALA A 36 8.67 -5.66 5.52
CA ALA A 36 9.15 -5.93 6.87
C ALA A 36 8.04 -6.16 7.91
N ALA A 37 6.80 -5.76 7.61
CA ALA A 37 5.67 -5.88 8.51
C ALA A 37 4.99 -7.26 8.39
N ASP A 38 4.75 -7.93 9.52
CA ASP A 38 4.02 -9.20 9.55
C ASP A 38 2.51 -8.98 9.31
N TYR A 39 1.98 -7.87 9.82
CA TYR A 39 0.59 -7.44 9.63
C TYR A 39 0.51 -5.96 9.25
N LEU A 40 -0.57 -5.57 8.58
CA LEU A 40 -0.76 -4.19 8.12
C LEU A 40 -0.81 -3.18 9.28
N ILE A 41 -1.27 -3.61 10.45
CA ILE A 41 -1.25 -2.80 11.68
C ILE A 41 0.16 -2.48 12.18
N ASP A 42 1.16 -3.28 11.81
CA ASP A 42 2.55 -3.10 12.21
C ASP A 42 3.29 -2.09 11.33
N VAL A 43 2.68 -1.64 10.24
CA VAL A 43 3.31 -0.67 9.33
C VAL A 43 3.43 0.66 10.06
N PRO A 44 4.65 1.14 10.34
CA PRO A 44 4.87 2.15 11.37
C PRO A 44 4.27 3.52 11.02
N ILE A 45 4.21 3.91 9.74
CA ILE A 45 3.77 5.24 9.29
C ILE A 45 3.15 5.15 7.89
N GLY A 46 2.16 5.99 7.59
CA GLY A 46 1.71 6.26 6.22
C GLY A 46 0.49 5.45 5.77
N ILE A 47 -0.16 4.72 6.66
CA ILE A 47 -1.46 4.09 6.42
C ILE A 47 -2.43 4.61 7.46
N ASP A 48 -3.52 5.21 7.01
CA ASP A 48 -4.64 5.56 7.88
C ASP A 48 -5.65 4.41 7.88
N LEU A 49 -5.49 3.50 8.84
CA LEU A 49 -6.35 2.32 8.98
C LEU A 49 -7.79 2.67 9.38
N ALA A 50 -8.01 3.83 10.00
CA ALA A 50 -9.34 4.28 10.41
C ALA A 50 -10.18 4.75 9.21
N SER A 51 -9.54 5.29 8.17
CA SER A 51 -10.20 5.66 6.91
C SER A 51 -10.08 4.60 5.81
N SER A 52 -9.36 3.51 6.07
CA SER A 52 -9.18 2.40 5.13
C SER A 52 -10.34 1.41 5.15
N THR A 53 -10.49 0.69 4.05
CA THR A 53 -11.38 -0.48 3.95
C THR A 53 -10.61 -1.67 3.41
N LEU A 54 -11.11 -2.89 3.58
CA LEU A 54 -10.45 -4.09 3.06
C LEU A 54 -10.21 -4.05 1.54
N THR A 55 -11.02 -3.30 0.79
CA THR A 55 -10.92 -3.17 -0.67
C THR A 55 -10.14 -1.95 -1.13
N CYS A 56 -9.86 -0.99 -0.23
CA CYS A 56 -9.15 0.24 -0.51
C CYS A 56 -8.32 0.65 0.70
N ILE A 57 -7.01 0.43 0.61
CA ILE A 57 -6.01 0.76 1.63
C ILE A 57 -5.06 1.78 1.01
N PRO A 58 -5.22 3.08 1.29
CA PRO A 58 -4.32 4.12 0.84
C PRO A 58 -3.03 4.10 1.66
N ILE A 59 -1.89 3.99 0.96
CA ILE A 59 -0.57 4.02 1.57
C ILE A 59 0.14 5.25 1.06
N HIS A 60 0.36 6.21 1.95
CA HIS A 60 1.05 7.46 1.62
C HIS A 60 2.52 7.19 1.27
N ILE A 61 2.91 7.67 0.08
CA ILE A 61 4.30 7.61 -0.41
C ILE A 61 5.00 8.92 -0.06
N LEU A 62 4.60 10.01 -0.72
CA LEU A 62 5.15 11.34 -0.57
C LEU A 62 4.19 12.36 -1.20
N ASN A 63 4.12 13.58 -0.65
CA ASN A 63 3.25 14.65 -1.15
C ASN A 63 1.79 14.19 -1.29
N ASN A 64 1.23 14.26 -2.49
CA ASN A 64 -0.12 13.83 -2.85
C ASN A 64 -0.16 12.41 -3.43
N HIS A 65 0.95 11.68 -3.46
CA HIS A 65 1.03 10.35 -4.07
C HIS A 65 0.75 9.23 -3.06
N TYR A 66 -0.15 8.34 -3.44
CA TYR A 66 -0.55 7.18 -2.66
C TYR A 66 -0.40 5.91 -3.49
N LEU A 67 0.06 4.85 -2.84
CA LEU A 67 -0.02 3.48 -3.35
C LEU A 67 -1.32 2.87 -2.83
N ILE A 68 -2.18 2.41 -3.73
CA ILE A 68 -3.48 1.85 -3.35
C ILE A 68 -3.41 0.33 -3.34
N GLY A 69 -3.68 -0.24 -2.18
CA GLY A 69 -3.78 -1.67 -1.97
C GLY A 69 -5.20 -2.15 -1.63
N ARG A 70 -5.34 -3.47 -1.57
CA ARG A 70 -6.50 -4.17 -0.99
C ARG A 70 -6.02 -5.42 -0.28
N ALA A 71 -6.66 -5.80 0.81
CA ALA A 71 -6.33 -7.03 1.51
C ALA A 71 -6.47 -8.25 0.56
N ASP A 72 -5.52 -9.18 0.63
CA ASP A 72 -5.50 -10.39 -0.19
C ASP A 72 -6.21 -11.52 0.56
N HIS A 73 -7.52 -11.61 0.36
CA HIS A 73 -8.41 -12.49 1.12
C HIS A 73 -8.35 -13.95 0.65
N VAL A 74 -7.51 -14.75 1.30
CA VAL A 74 -7.78 -16.18 1.52
C VAL A 74 -7.78 -16.43 3.02
N LYS A 75 -8.80 -15.90 3.69
CA LYS A 75 -9.34 -16.24 5.04
C LYS A 75 -10.04 -15.01 5.60
N VAL A 76 -11.32 -14.83 5.30
CA VAL A 76 -12.19 -14.04 6.18
C VAL A 76 -13.28 -14.99 6.61
N TYR A 77 -13.09 -15.52 7.82
CA TYR A 77 -14.15 -16.20 8.57
C TYR A 77 -15.04 -15.13 9.20
N GLY A 78 -16.34 -15.42 9.26
CA GLY A 78 -17.37 -14.51 9.72
C GLY A 78 -17.10 -13.96 11.11
N SER A 79 -16.97 -12.64 11.19
CA SER A 79 -17.33 -11.91 12.39
C SER A 79 -18.11 -10.68 11.93
N ASP A 80 -19.30 -10.50 12.50
CA ASP A 80 -20.18 -9.35 12.34
C ASP A 80 -19.58 -8.10 13.01
N THR A 81 -18.30 -7.81 12.78
CA THR A 81 -17.66 -6.59 13.23
C THR A 81 -17.67 -5.59 12.08
N SER A 82 -18.22 -4.41 12.34
CA SER A 82 -18.20 -3.28 11.39
C SER A 82 -16.79 -2.74 11.11
N GLU A 83 -15.78 -3.23 11.83
CA GLU A 83 -14.38 -2.84 11.73
C GLU A 83 -13.54 -3.93 11.07
N ALA A 84 -12.58 -3.51 10.24
CA ALA A 84 -11.69 -4.41 9.54
C ALA A 84 -10.62 -4.99 10.50
N PRO A 85 -10.35 -6.31 10.47
CA PRO A 85 -9.39 -6.95 11.37
C PRO A 85 -7.95 -6.74 10.88
N TRP A 86 -7.41 -5.54 11.05
CA TRP A 86 -6.09 -5.13 10.52
C TRP A 86 -4.92 -5.93 11.10
N ASP A 87 -5.08 -6.46 12.31
CA ASP A 87 -4.18 -7.39 13.01
C ASP A 87 -4.13 -8.78 12.36
N MET A 88 -5.04 -9.07 11.42
CA MET A 88 -5.06 -10.33 10.67
C MET A 88 -4.70 -10.15 9.19
N VAL A 89 -4.55 -8.91 8.72
CA VAL A 89 -4.19 -8.61 7.33
C VAL A 89 -2.67 -8.67 7.17
N SER A 90 -2.16 -9.87 6.87
CA SER A 90 -0.73 -10.11 6.59
C SER A 90 -0.36 -9.99 5.11
N ARG A 91 -1.35 -9.91 4.22
CA ARG A 91 -1.11 -9.84 2.77
C ARG A 91 -2.02 -8.83 2.11
N MET A 92 -1.44 -8.08 1.19
CA MET A 92 -2.12 -7.05 0.42
C MET A 92 -1.72 -7.15 -1.04
N LYS A 93 -2.68 -6.90 -1.91
CA LYS A 93 -2.46 -6.77 -3.35
C LYS A 93 -2.41 -5.30 -3.73
N LEU A 94 -1.26 -4.87 -4.24
CA LEU A 94 -1.11 -3.54 -4.83
C LEU A 94 -1.90 -3.44 -6.14
N THR A 95 -2.65 -2.35 -6.27
CA THR A 95 -3.61 -2.15 -7.38
C THR A 95 -3.15 -1.07 -8.34
N HIS A 96 -2.81 0.12 -7.85
CA HIS A 96 -2.35 1.26 -8.64
C HIS A 96 -1.68 2.33 -7.76
N ILE A 97 -1.08 3.34 -8.39
CA ILE A 97 -0.62 4.58 -7.74
C ILE A 97 -1.62 5.68 -8.13
N GLN A 98 -2.00 6.51 -7.16
CA GLN A 98 -2.96 7.59 -7.33
C GLN A 98 -2.42 8.88 -6.72
N GLU A 99 -2.66 10.00 -7.42
CA GLU A 99 -2.54 11.33 -6.84
C GLU A 99 -3.87 11.74 -6.21
N MET A 100 -3.86 12.11 -4.93
CA MET A 100 -5.05 12.57 -4.19
C MET A 100 -4.89 14.05 -3.85
N PRO A 101 -5.89 14.91 -4.12
CA PRO A 101 -5.82 16.32 -3.72
C PRO A 101 -5.65 16.42 -2.19
N ARG A 102 -4.85 17.40 -1.76
CA ARG A 102 -4.65 17.73 -0.34
C ARG A 102 -5.90 18.36 0.27
#